data_AF-A0A319ERW3-F1
#
_entry.id   AF-A0A319ERW3-F1
#
_cell.length_a   1.000
_cell.length_b   1.000
_cell.length_c   1.000
_cell.angle_alpha   90.00
_cell.angle_beta   90.00
_cell.angle_gamma   90.00
#
_symmetry.space_group_name_H-M   'P 1'
#
loop_
_entity.id
_entity.type
_entity.pdbx_description
1 polymer ?
#
loop_
_entity_poly.entity_id
_entity_poly.type
_entity_poly.pdbx_seq_one_letter_code
_entity_poly.pdbx_strand_id
1 'polypeptide(L)'
;PQREPKILSCILEFLYKGDYTPRLLPSQSPNSSTSASGRTSAWTLEPVPPGSQTATLFHTATSTVILRDTAIYCAADKYALPQLKRIALRKQGLQTGIPIDVILRSARYAYDNTPDSEYRLRAHYLAMIIQTRGVFKDSGTMQREMEMGHPFFFDLFVAMCNYVDDLEAWYVPYPTLIPSGFFT
;
A
#
# COMPACT_ATOMS: atom_id res chain seq x y z
N PRO A 1 26.78 -3.70 7.50
CA PRO A 1 26.70 -5.18 7.53
C PRO A 1 25.30 -5.77 7.80
N GLN A 2 24.39 -5.06 8.49
CA GLN A 2 23.06 -5.57 8.89
C GLN A 2 21.95 -5.53 7.82
N ARG A 3 22.23 -5.03 6.61
CA ARG A 3 21.19 -4.90 5.57
C ARG A 3 21.14 -6.16 4.73
N GLU A 4 19.94 -6.60 4.40
CA GLU A 4 19.78 -7.75 3.53
C GLU A 4 20.42 -7.54 2.16
N PRO A 5 21.17 -8.54 1.66
CA PRO A 5 21.87 -8.44 0.38
C PRO A 5 20.89 -8.17 -0.76
N LYS A 6 19.65 -8.71 -0.66
CA LYS A 6 18.59 -8.46 -1.64
C LYS A 6 18.20 -6.99 -1.70
N ILE A 7 17.99 -6.32 -0.56
CA ILE A 7 17.63 -4.89 -0.52
C ILE A 7 18.76 -4.05 -1.11
N LEU A 8 20.00 -4.32 -0.72
CA LEU A 8 21.17 -3.60 -1.24
C LEU A 8 21.31 -3.77 -2.75
N SER A 9 21.11 -4.99 -3.27
CA SER A 9 21.13 -5.26 -4.71
C SER A 9 20.09 -4.43 -5.47
N CYS A 10 18.89 -4.25 -4.90
CA CYS A 10 17.84 -3.43 -5.54
C CYS A 10 18.22 -1.95 -5.56
N ILE A 11 18.80 -1.46 -4.47
CA ILE A 11 19.24 -0.07 -4.37
C ILE A 11 20.36 0.19 -5.36
N LEU A 12 21.35 -0.69 -5.45
CA LEU A 12 22.43 -0.59 -6.44
C LEU A 12 21.87 -0.61 -7.87
N GLU A 13 20.97 -1.56 -8.17
CA GLU A 13 20.34 -1.62 -9.48
C GLU A 13 19.61 -0.31 -9.83
N PHE A 14 18.84 0.24 -8.88
CA PHE A 14 18.20 1.55 -9.02
C PHE A 14 19.21 2.67 -9.29
N LEU A 15 20.33 2.72 -8.56
CA LEU A 15 21.35 3.76 -8.77
C LEU A 15 22.00 3.67 -10.15
N TYR A 16 22.17 2.46 -10.70
CA TYR A 16 22.76 2.26 -12.03
C TYR A 16 21.77 2.43 -13.19
N LYS A 17 20.51 2.01 -13.01
CA LYS A 17 19.52 1.90 -14.10
C LYS A 17 18.33 2.84 -13.98
N GLY A 18 18.17 3.53 -12.84
CA GLY A 18 17.00 4.34 -12.51
C GLY A 18 15.78 3.53 -12.04
N ASP A 19 15.87 2.19 -12.01
CA ASP A 19 14.83 1.27 -11.55
C ASP A 19 15.45 -0.04 -11.05
N TYR A 20 14.68 -0.88 -10.34
CA TYR A 20 15.09 -2.22 -9.90
C TYR A 20 14.17 -3.31 -10.44
N THR A 21 14.59 -4.57 -10.48
CA THR A 21 13.75 -5.65 -11.03
C THR A 21 12.60 -6.04 -10.06
N PRO A 22 11.35 -6.25 -10.50
CA PRO A 22 10.82 -6.01 -11.85
C PRO A 22 10.64 -4.52 -12.16
N ARG A 23 10.99 -4.09 -13.38
CA ARG A 23 10.84 -2.72 -13.86
C ARG A 23 9.39 -2.32 -14.08
N LEU A 24 9.12 -1.02 -13.97
CA LEU A 24 7.84 -0.42 -14.34
C LEU A 24 7.79 -0.20 -15.86
N LEU A 25 6.76 -0.75 -16.51
CA LEU A 25 6.50 -0.59 -17.93
C LEU A 25 5.22 0.26 -18.13
N PRO A 26 5.20 1.20 -19.09
CA PRO A 26 3.96 1.83 -19.50
C PRO A 26 3.01 0.77 -20.09
N SER A 27 1.78 0.73 -19.60
CA SER A 27 0.74 -0.12 -20.17
C SER A 27 0.42 0.37 -21.58
N GLN A 28 0.70 -0.47 -22.58
CA GLN A 28 0.21 -0.25 -23.94
C GLN A 28 -1.26 -0.69 -23.98
N SER A 29 -2.19 0.20 -23.62
CA SER A 29 -3.59 0.00 -23.99
C SER A 29 -3.81 0.57 -25.40
N PRO A 30 -4.29 -0.22 -26.37
CA PRO A 30 -4.60 0.28 -27.72
C PRO A 30 -5.76 1.28 -27.76
N ASN A 31 -6.47 1.49 -26.64
CA ASN A 31 -7.75 2.20 -26.60
C ASN A 31 -7.71 3.52 -25.82
N SER A 32 -6.55 4.18 -25.71
CA SER A 32 -6.44 5.49 -25.03
C SER A 32 -6.76 6.68 -25.94
N SER A 33 -7.87 6.61 -26.68
CA SER A 33 -8.50 7.79 -27.26
C SER A 33 -9.64 8.26 -26.35
N THR A 34 -9.43 9.43 -25.75
CA THR A 34 -10.42 10.30 -25.07
C THR A 34 -11.08 9.75 -23.82
N SER A 35 -10.53 10.11 -22.65
CA SER A 35 -11.34 10.37 -21.46
C SER A 35 -10.94 11.72 -20.87
N ALA A 36 -11.91 12.64 -20.84
CA ALA A 36 -11.82 14.01 -20.34
C ALA A 36 -11.73 14.10 -18.79
N SER A 37 -11.05 13.14 -18.17
CA SER A 37 -10.75 13.13 -16.74
C SER A 37 -9.30 12.72 -16.59
N GLY A 38 -8.45 13.67 -16.18
CA GLY A 38 -6.99 13.52 -16.12
C GLY A 38 -6.53 12.43 -15.15
N ARG A 39 -6.60 11.17 -15.57
CA ARG A 39 -6.12 10.02 -14.80
C ARG A 39 -5.26 9.08 -15.66
N THR A 40 -3.97 9.20 -15.36
CA THR A 40 -2.96 8.14 -15.21
C THR A 40 -2.65 7.26 -16.41
N SER A 41 -1.44 7.45 -16.97
CA SER A 41 -0.66 6.38 -17.61
C SER A 41 -0.75 5.11 -16.76
N ALA A 42 -1.42 4.06 -17.26
CA ALA A 42 -1.44 2.78 -16.57
C ALA A 42 -0.01 2.19 -16.61
N TRP A 43 0.47 1.65 -15.49
CA TRP A 43 1.80 1.03 -15.38
C TRP A 43 1.61 -0.45 -15.06
N THR A 44 2.51 -1.29 -15.56
CA THR A 44 2.58 -2.71 -15.24
C THR A 44 3.99 -3.08 -14.78
N LEU A 45 4.13 -4.21 -14.10
CA LEU A 45 5.45 -4.80 -13.80
C LEU A 45 5.92 -5.60 -15.00
N GLU A 46 7.20 -5.54 -15.31
CA GLU A 46 7.78 -6.43 -16.32
C GLU A 46 7.56 -7.90 -15.92
N PRO A 47 7.26 -8.79 -16.89
CA PRO A 47 7.13 -10.21 -16.60
C PRO A 47 8.42 -10.77 -16.02
N VAL A 48 8.33 -11.40 -14.86
CA VAL A 48 9.47 -12.08 -14.23
C VAL A 48 9.33 -13.58 -14.46
N PRO A 49 10.43 -14.32 -14.71
CA PRO A 49 10.38 -15.77 -14.87
C PRO A 49 9.63 -16.46 -13.71
N PRO A 50 8.84 -17.52 -14.00
CA PRO A 50 8.19 -18.33 -12.98
C PRO A 50 9.20 -18.83 -11.93
N GLY A 51 8.88 -18.65 -10.65
CA GLY A 51 9.76 -19.02 -9.53
C GLY A 51 10.62 -17.87 -8.97
N SER A 52 10.65 -16.71 -9.62
CA SER A 52 11.24 -15.51 -9.04
C SER A 52 10.26 -14.88 -8.05
N GLN A 53 10.31 -15.30 -6.79
CA GLN A 53 9.55 -14.67 -5.70
C GLN A 53 10.11 -13.25 -5.47
N THR A 54 9.46 -12.24 -6.05
CA THR A 54 9.92 -10.83 -6.00
C THR A 54 9.06 -9.93 -5.12
N ALA A 55 7.86 -10.36 -4.75
CA ALA A 55 6.93 -9.55 -3.96
C ALA A 55 7.30 -9.52 -2.46
N THR A 56 7.81 -10.64 -1.94
CA THR A 56 8.14 -10.81 -0.53
C THR A 56 9.62 -11.14 -0.32
N LEU A 57 10.10 -10.90 0.89
CA LEU A 57 11.42 -11.32 1.35
C LEU A 57 11.35 -11.76 2.81
N PHE A 58 12.27 -12.64 3.20
CA PHE A 58 12.45 -13.01 4.59
C PHE A 58 13.36 -11.99 5.27
N HIS A 59 12.79 -11.24 6.21
CA HIS A 59 13.53 -10.24 6.97
C HIS A 59 14.30 -10.92 8.10
N THR A 60 15.63 -10.92 8.04
CA THR A 60 16.47 -11.69 8.99
C THR A 60 16.40 -11.13 10.41
N ALA A 61 16.33 -9.81 10.57
CA ALA A 61 16.36 -9.18 11.90
C ALA A 61 15.07 -9.43 12.70
N THR A 62 13.92 -9.49 12.04
CA THR A 62 12.63 -9.81 12.70
C THR A 62 12.24 -11.27 12.57
N SER A 63 12.98 -12.07 11.80
CA SER A 63 12.65 -13.46 11.48
C SER A 63 11.23 -13.64 10.89
N THR A 64 10.80 -12.67 10.07
CA THR A 64 9.45 -12.67 9.45
C THR A 64 9.50 -12.43 7.96
N VAL A 65 8.48 -12.89 7.24
CA VAL A 65 8.29 -12.53 5.82
C VAL A 65 7.56 -11.19 5.73
N ILE A 66 8.12 -10.26 4.96
CA ILE A 66 7.54 -8.95 4.67
C ILE A 66 7.57 -8.68 3.16
N LEU A 67 6.86 -7.64 2.74
CA LEU A 67 6.91 -7.14 1.37
C LEU A 67 8.28 -6.55 1.06
N ARG A 68 8.85 -6.99 -0.06
CA ARG A 68 10.17 -6.55 -0.53
C ARG A 68 10.17 -5.05 -0.81
N ASP A 69 9.14 -4.56 -1.49
CA ASP A 69 9.03 -3.13 -1.84
C ASP A 69 8.94 -2.23 -0.59
N THR A 70 8.41 -2.73 0.53
CA THR A 70 8.38 -2.01 1.81
C THR A 70 9.75 -1.87 2.42
N ALA A 71 10.51 -2.96 2.44
CA ALA A 71 11.88 -2.93 2.96
C ALA A 71 12.77 -2.01 2.10
N ILE A 72 12.57 -2.02 0.78
CA ILE A 72 13.23 -1.10 -0.15
C ILE A 72 12.81 0.35 0.12
N TYR A 73 11.52 0.60 0.35
CA TYR A 73 11.01 1.95 0.68
C TYR A 73 11.67 2.49 1.95
N CYS A 74 11.68 1.71 3.04
CA CYS A 74 12.26 2.14 4.31
C CYS A 74 13.78 2.37 4.17
N ALA A 75 14.47 1.52 3.39
CA ALA A 75 15.87 1.72 3.10
C ALA A 75 16.14 2.97 2.24
N ALA A 76 15.24 3.27 1.29
CA ALA A 76 15.29 4.46 0.46
C ALA A 76 15.06 5.73 1.29
N ASP A 77 14.17 5.69 2.27
CA ASP A 77 13.98 6.76 3.24
C ASP A 77 15.27 7.03 4.04
N LYS A 78 15.85 5.97 4.62
CA LYS A 78 17.12 6.05 5.37
C LYS A 78 18.30 6.57 4.56
N TYR A 79 18.29 6.37 3.25
CA TYR A 79 19.34 6.86 2.34
C TYR A 79 18.98 8.16 1.61
N ALA A 80 17.85 8.79 1.96
CA ALA A 80 17.36 10.00 1.31
C ALA A 80 17.24 9.86 -0.23
N LEU A 81 16.67 8.75 -0.70
CA LEU A 81 16.43 8.44 -2.11
C LEU A 81 14.94 8.61 -2.47
N PRO A 82 14.44 9.84 -2.66
CA PRO A 82 13.00 10.10 -2.82
C PRO A 82 12.40 9.49 -4.09
N GLN A 83 13.20 9.36 -5.16
CA GLN A 83 12.74 8.70 -6.39
C GLN A 83 12.53 7.20 -6.17
N LEU A 84 13.43 6.54 -5.44
CA LEU A 84 13.29 5.13 -5.10
C LEU A 84 12.07 4.87 -4.22
N LYS A 85 11.76 5.75 -3.25
CA LYS A 85 10.52 5.68 -2.46
C LYS A 85 9.28 5.66 -3.37
N ARG A 86 9.23 6.55 -4.38
CA ARG A 86 8.10 6.64 -5.33
C ARG A 86 7.97 5.37 -6.17
N ILE A 87 9.08 4.85 -6.67
CA ILE A 87 9.12 3.61 -7.46
C ILE A 87 8.65 2.43 -6.60
N ALA A 88 9.20 2.28 -5.40
CA ALA A 88 8.86 1.18 -4.51
C ALA A 88 7.38 1.17 -4.12
N LEU A 89 6.82 2.34 -3.78
CA LEU A 89 5.39 2.45 -3.46
C LEU A 89 4.51 2.12 -4.66
N ARG A 90 4.90 2.57 -5.86
CA ARG A 90 4.16 2.26 -7.09
C ARG A 90 4.20 0.76 -7.39
N LYS A 91 5.35 0.11 -7.25
CA LYS A 91 5.47 -1.34 -7.47
C LYS A 91 4.69 -2.15 -6.47
N GLN A 92 4.72 -1.75 -5.19
CA GLN A 92 3.93 -2.39 -4.15
C GLN A 92 2.44 -2.39 -4.50
N GLY A 93 1.92 -1.24 -4.96
CA GLY A 93 0.52 -1.11 -5.39
C GLY A 93 0.14 -1.92 -6.64
N LEU A 94 1.11 -2.48 -7.37
CA LEU A 94 0.88 -3.38 -8.51
C LEU A 94 0.94 -4.87 -8.13
N GLN A 95 1.37 -5.19 -6.90
CA GLN A 95 1.44 -6.57 -6.45
C GLN A 95 0.03 -7.11 -6.13
N THR A 96 -0.23 -8.36 -6.51
CA THR A 96 -1.50 -9.04 -6.27
C THR A 96 -1.28 -10.38 -5.58
N GLY A 97 -2.30 -10.89 -4.88
CA GLY A 97 -2.22 -12.21 -4.24
C GLY A 97 -1.29 -12.26 -3.02
N ILE A 98 -1.07 -11.11 -2.37
CA ILE A 98 -0.27 -11.04 -1.14
C ILE A 98 -1.12 -11.53 0.04
N PRO A 99 -0.61 -12.47 0.87
CA PRO A 99 -1.27 -12.89 2.10
C PRO A 99 -1.48 -11.72 3.07
N ILE A 100 -2.64 -11.68 3.71
CA ILE A 100 -3.02 -10.63 4.65
C ILE A 100 -2.05 -10.47 5.82
N ASP A 101 -1.61 -11.59 6.40
CA ASP A 101 -0.66 -11.61 7.51
C ASP A 101 0.70 -11.00 7.10
N VAL A 102 1.10 -11.14 5.83
CA VAL A 102 2.28 -10.47 5.29
C VAL A 102 2.02 -8.97 5.16
N ILE A 103 0.83 -8.53 4.73
CA ILE A 103 0.46 -7.11 4.67
C ILE A 103 0.57 -6.46 6.05
N LEU A 104 -0.03 -7.07 7.08
CA LEU A 104 -0.02 -6.54 8.45
C LEU A 104 1.40 -6.51 9.05
N ARG A 105 2.18 -7.58 8.90
CA ARG A 105 3.60 -7.59 9.32
C ARG A 105 4.42 -6.53 8.60
N SER A 106 4.16 -6.29 7.32
CA SER A 106 4.86 -5.26 6.55
C SER A 106 4.43 -3.85 6.96
N ALA A 107 3.18 -3.66 7.39
CA ALA A 107 2.71 -2.39 7.96
C ALA A 107 3.44 -2.09 9.28
N ARG A 108 3.55 -3.06 10.21
CA ARG A 108 4.36 -2.89 11.43
C ARG A 108 5.80 -2.51 11.09
N TYR A 109 6.43 -3.28 10.20
CA TYR A 109 7.79 -3.00 9.76
C TYR A 109 7.96 -1.58 9.22
N ALA A 110 7.00 -1.08 8.43
CA ALA A 110 7.02 0.28 7.92
C ALA A 110 6.99 1.33 9.04
N TYR A 111 6.13 1.17 10.02
CA TYR A 111 6.03 2.10 11.16
C TYR A 111 7.30 2.07 12.02
N ASP A 112 7.86 0.90 12.27
CA ASP A 112 9.08 0.74 13.06
C ASP A 112 10.34 1.31 12.36
N ASN A 113 10.32 1.40 11.03
CA ASN A 113 11.48 1.78 10.21
C ASN A 113 11.32 3.11 9.46
N THR A 114 10.26 3.88 9.74
CA THR A 114 10.07 5.22 9.18
C THR A 114 9.56 6.21 10.24
N PRO A 115 9.98 7.49 10.18
CA PRO A 115 9.51 8.49 11.13
C PRO A 115 8.00 8.77 10.96
N ASP A 116 7.38 9.38 11.97
CA ASP A 116 5.94 9.73 11.94
C ASP A 116 5.57 10.71 10.83
N SER A 117 6.53 11.49 10.35
CA SER A 117 6.37 12.36 9.17
C SER A 117 6.16 11.58 7.87
N GLU A 118 6.39 10.27 7.84
CA GLU A 118 6.29 9.44 6.64
C GLU A 118 4.85 9.00 6.33
N TYR A 119 3.98 9.97 6.09
CA TYR A 119 2.55 9.75 5.89
C TYR A 119 2.23 8.91 4.63
N ARG A 120 3.08 8.95 3.59
CA ARG A 120 2.75 8.33 2.29
C ARG A 120 2.70 6.81 2.35
N LEU A 121 3.72 6.19 2.95
CA LEU A 121 3.76 4.74 3.12
C LEU A 121 2.69 4.28 4.11
N ARG A 122 2.51 5.02 5.20
CA ARG A 122 1.49 4.71 6.22
C ARG A 122 0.08 4.76 5.63
N ALA A 123 -0.29 5.85 4.95
CA ALA A 123 -1.59 5.98 4.29
C ALA A 123 -1.81 4.91 3.21
N HIS A 124 -0.76 4.52 2.48
CA HIS A 124 -0.84 3.42 1.50
C HIS A 124 -1.23 2.09 2.17
N TYR A 125 -0.63 1.77 3.31
CA TYR A 125 -0.99 0.58 4.09
C TYR A 125 -2.43 0.63 4.62
N LEU A 126 -2.83 1.76 5.20
CA LEU A 126 -4.18 1.92 5.73
C LEU A 126 -5.22 1.72 4.62
N ALA A 127 -5.01 2.35 3.45
CA ALA A 127 -5.87 2.18 2.29
C ALA A 127 -5.92 0.73 1.81
N MET A 128 -4.78 0.05 1.70
CA MET A 128 -4.70 -1.35 1.25
C MET A 128 -5.45 -2.30 2.21
N ILE A 129 -5.32 -2.11 3.52
CA ILE A 129 -6.01 -2.91 4.54
C ILE A 129 -7.53 -2.65 4.49
N ILE A 130 -7.97 -1.39 4.44
CA ILE A 130 -9.40 -1.02 4.38
C ILE A 130 -10.06 -1.55 3.10
N GLN A 131 -9.36 -1.51 1.97
CA GLN A 131 -9.87 -2.03 0.69
C GLN A 131 -10.03 -3.56 0.72
N THR A 132 -9.20 -4.27 1.49
CA THR A 132 -9.23 -5.74 1.61
C THR A 132 -10.00 -6.23 2.84
N ARG A 133 -10.71 -5.35 3.56
CA ARG A 133 -11.44 -5.62 4.82
C ARG A 133 -12.34 -6.87 4.80
N GLY A 134 -12.96 -7.19 3.66
CA GLY A 134 -13.84 -8.35 3.54
C GLY A 134 -13.14 -9.68 3.83
N VAL A 135 -11.86 -9.80 3.49
CA VAL A 135 -11.07 -11.02 3.67
C VAL A 135 -10.56 -11.16 5.12
N PHE A 136 -10.47 -10.05 5.86
CA PHE A 136 -10.05 -10.07 7.27
C PHE A 136 -11.12 -10.66 8.18
N LYS A 137 -12.40 -10.44 7.87
CA LYS A 137 -13.54 -10.89 8.67
C LYS A 137 -13.56 -12.42 8.82
N ASP A 138 -13.19 -13.14 7.78
CA ASP A 138 -13.34 -14.61 7.74
C ASP A 138 -12.10 -15.35 8.28
N SER A 139 -10.93 -14.70 8.34
CA SER A 139 -9.67 -15.37 8.68
C SER A 139 -9.26 -15.28 10.16
N GLY A 140 -9.86 -14.37 10.94
CA GLY A 140 -9.44 -14.09 12.33
C GLY A 140 -8.05 -13.46 12.46
N THR A 141 -7.32 -13.28 11.36
CA THR A 141 -5.94 -12.77 11.34
C THR A 141 -5.84 -11.37 11.95
N MET A 142 -6.82 -10.50 11.66
CA MET A 142 -6.85 -9.14 12.20
C MET A 142 -6.96 -9.13 13.72
N GLN A 143 -7.85 -9.97 14.29
CA GLN A 143 -8.03 -10.06 15.73
C GLN A 143 -6.71 -10.43 16.41
N ARG A 144 -6.08 -11.52 15.97
CA ARG A 144 -4.80 -11.99 16.54
C ARG A 144 -3.71 -10.93 16.45
N GLU A 145 -3.62 -10.23 15.33
CA GLU A 145 -2.59 -9.22 15.09
C GLU A 145 -2.84 -7.95 15.94
N MET A 146 -4.10 -7.59 16.19
CA MET A 146 -4.49 -6.49 17.08
C MET A 146 -4.25 -6.81 18.55
N GLU A 147 -4.47 -8.06 18.97
CA GLU A 147 -4.18 -8.53 20.34
C GLU A 147 -2.68 -8.46 20.65
N MET A 148 -1.81 -8.67 19.66
CA MET A 148 -0.37 -8.44 19.83
C MET A 148 -0.02 -6.95 20.04
N GLY A 149 -0.86 -6.04 19.56
CA GLY A 149 -0.70 -4.59 19.71
C GLY A 149 0.37 -3.98 18.79
N HIS A 150 0.10 -2.76 18.33
CA HIS A 150 1.04 -1.91 17.60
C HIS A 150 0.42 -0.50 17.38
N PRO A 151 1.18 0.62 17.44
CA PRO A 151 0.66 1.97 17.19
C PRO A 151 -0.18 2.14 15.91
N PHE A 152 0.25 1.54 14.78
CA PHE A 152 -0.50 1.59 13.51
C PHE A 152 -1.98 1.18 13.61
N PHE A 153 -2.38 0.35 14.58
CA PHE A 153 -3.78 -0.05 14.72
C PHE A 153 -4.68 1.11 15.14
N PHE A 154 -4.15 2.09 15.89
CA PHE A 154 -4.88 3.31 16.18
C PHE A 154 -5.14 4.12 14.90
N ASP A 155 -4.10 4.31 14.08
CA ASP A 155 -4.24 5.00 12.79
C ASP A 155 -5.20 4.25 11.85
N LEU A 156 -5.17 2.91 11.87
CA LEU A 156 -6.11 2.08 11.12
C LEU A 156 -7.54 2.24 11.61
N PHE A 157 -7.77 2.27 12.92
CA PHE A 157 -9.09 2.52 13.49
C PHE A 157 -9.63 3.88 13.03
N VAL A 158 -8.83 4.95 13.17
CA VAL A 158 -9.22 6.30 12.73
C VAL A 158 -9.52 6.33 11.23
N ALA A 159 -8.68 5.69 10.41
CA ALA A 159 -8.88 5.63 8.96
C ALA A 159 -10.14 4.82 8.58
N MET A 160 -10.48 3.77 9.33
CA MET A 160 -11.72 3.01 9.13
C MET A 160 -12.96 3.83 9.50
N CYS A 161 -12.94 4.59 10.59
CA CYS A 161 -14.03 5.49 10.96
C CYS A 161 -14.29 6.51 9.85
N ASN A 162 -13.25 7.22 9.40
CA ASN A 162 -13.37 8.17 8.30
C ASN A 162 -13.92 7.52 7.02
N TYR A 163 -13.49 6.29 6.71
CA TYR A 163 -14.00 5.55 5.56
C TYR A 163 -15.50 5.21 5.68
N VAL A 164 -15.98 4.85 6.87
CA VAL A 164 -17.41 4.58 7.12
C VAL A 164 -18.23 5.87 7.06
N ASP A 165 -17.75 6.94 7.69
CA ASP A 165 -18.41 8.25 7.67
C ASP A 165 -18.54 8.77 6.23
N ASP A 166 -17.49 8.60 5.42
CA ASP A 166 -17.53 8.92 4.00
C ASP A 166 -18.62 8.11 3.29
N LEU A 167 -18.72 6.79 3.52
CA LEU A 167 -19.76 5.94 2.93
C LEU A 167 -21.18 6.39 3.30
N GLU A 168 -21.40 6.78 4.57
CA GLU A 168 -22.71 7.26 5.03
C GLU A 168 -23.08 8.63 4.45
N ALA A 169 -22.09 9.51 4.24
CA ALA A 169 -22.30 10.79 3.58
C ALA A 169 -22.78 10.64 2.11
N TRP A 170 -22.39 9.56 1.42
CA TRP A 170 -22.93 9.23 0.09
C TRP A 170 -24.38 8.74 0.14
N TYR A 171 -24.84 8.23 1.29
CA TYR A 171 -26.16 7.64 1.48
C TYR A 171 -27.21 8.63 2.00
N VAL A 172 -26.91 9.93 2.11
CA VAL A 172 -27.91 10.93 2.48
C VAL A 172 -29.01 10.95 1.40
N PRO A 173 -30.25 10.51 1.71
CA PRO A 173 -31.36 10.69 0.78
C PRO A 173 -31.59 12.19 0.64
N TYR A 174 -31.84 12.65 -0.59
CA TYR A 174 -32.19 14.04 -0.90
C TYR A 174 -33.03 14.66 0.22
N PRO A 175 -32.77 15.93 0.63
CA PRO A 175 -33.61 16.58 1.61
C PRO A 175 -35.05 16.48 1.10
N THR A 176 -35.92 15.84 1.86
CA THR A 176 -37.35 15.86 1.60
C THR A 176 -37.73 17.32 1.53
N LEU A 177 -38.03 17.81 0.32
CA LEU A 177 -38.71 19.07 0.13
C LEU A 177 -40.03 18.93 0.87
N ILE A 178 -40.07 19.35 2.13
CA ILE A 178 -41.32 19.60 2.84
C ILE A 178 -41.99 20.70 2.02
N PRO A 179 -43.13 20.46 1.36
CA PRO A 179 -43.85 21.53 0.71
C PRO A 179 -44.32 22.45 1.82
N SER A 180 -43.70 23.63 1.92
CA SER A 180 -44.21 24.74 2.69
C SER A 180 -45.54 25.17 2.06
N GLY A 181 -46.64 24.65 2.58
CA GLY A 181 -47.96 25.11 2.18
C GLY A 181 -49.06 24.14 2.52
N PHE A 182 -49.53 24.16 3.78
CA PHE A 182 -50.95 24.03 4.12
C PHE A 182 -51.16 24.67 5.50
N PHE A 183 -51.12 26.01 5.52
CA PHE A 183 -51.89 26.79 6.49
C PHE A 183 -53.06 27.40 5.71
N THR A 184 -54.24 26.81 5.90
CA THR A 184 -55.56 27.46 5.78
C THR A 184 -56.51 26.72 6.70
#